data_AF-A0A7Y7M785-F1
#
_entry.id   AF-A0A7Y7M785-F1
#
_cell.length_a   1.000
_cell.length_b   1.000
_cell.length_c   1.000
_cell.angle_alpha   90.00
_cell.angle_beta   90.00
_cell.angle_gamma   90.00
#
_symmetry.space_group_name_H-M   'P 1'
#
loop_
_entity.id
_entity.type
_entity.pdbx_description
1 polymer ?
#
loop_
_entity_poly.entity_id
_entity_poly.type
_entity_poly.pdbx_seq_one_letter_code
_entity_poly.pdbx_strand_id
1 'polypeptide(L)'
;MAGAGLSPSVHFAVKANDHLAVLRVLAQEGAGADVVSGGELLRARAAGIPASRIVFSGVGKSHDELGLALAEAIAHIAVESAEELEILSAVAAAAGHVARITLRVNPDVDAGTHEKITTGLSTNKFGIAYARAAELYARAAALPGLHPLGFSLHIGSQITSMAPYRAAFARVADLVRAVRARGLAVSLVDCGGGLGICY
;
A
#
# COMPACT_ATOMS: atom_id res chain seq x y z
N MET A 1 17.80 11.75 1.93
CA MET A 1 16.39 11.85 1.51
C MET A 1 15.93 13.30 1.40
N ALA A 2 16.14 14.15 2.42
CA ALA A 2 15.87 15.59 2.31
C ALA A 2 16.61 16.28 1.14
N GLY A 3 17.89 15.95 0.92
CA GLY A 3 18.66 16.44 -0.23
C GLY A 3 18.20 15.95 -1.61
N ALA A 4 17.29 14.98 -1.66
CA ALA A 4 16.66 14.49 -2.90
C ALA A 4 15.22 15.00 -3.07
N GLY A 5 14.76 15.91 -2.20
CA GLY A 5 13.38 16.42 -2.22
C GLY A 5 12.32 15.38 -1.84
N LEU A 6 12.72 14.28 -1.19
CA LEU A 6 11.81 13.22 -0.76
C LEU A 6 11.46 13.35 0.72
N SER A 7 10.17 13.22 1.03
CA SER A 7 9.62 13.24 2.39
C SER A 7 9.16 11.83 2.80
N PRO A 8 10.03 11.02 3.43
CA PRO A 8 9.66 9.68 3.86
C PRO A 8 8.74 9.70 5.09
N SER A 9 7.91 8.68 5.22
CA SER A 9 7.08 8.42 6.40
C SER A 9 7.16 6.93 6.75
N VAL A 10 7.14 6.60 8.04
CA VAL A 10 7.11 5.21 8.52
C VAL A 10 5.69 4.86 8.93
N HIS A 11 5.18 3.74 8.42
CA HIS A 11 3.89 3.16 8.78
C HIS A 11 4.13 1.79 9.38
N PHE A 12 3.81 1.62 10.66
CA PHE A 12 4.03 0.36 11.36
C PHE A 12 2.98 -0.66 10.93
N ALA A 13 3.41 -1.85 10.50
CA ALA A 13 2.52 -2.94 10.15
C ALA A 13 1.84 -3.50 11.41
N VAL A 14 0.58 -3.14 11.64
CA VAL A 14 -0.16 -3.44 12.89
C VAL A 14 -0.23 -4.93 13.16
N LYS A 15 -0.34 -5.76 12.11
CA LYS A 15 -0.29 -7.22 12.17
C LYS A 15 0.94 -7.81 12.89
N ALA A 16 2.03 -7.05 13.04
CA ALA A 16 3.21 -7.50 13.78
C ALA A 16 2.99 -7.46 15.30
N ASN A 17 2.27 -6.45 15.81
CA ASN A 17 1.87 -6.34 17.21
C ASN A 17 0.76 -5.27 17.33
N ASP A 18 -0.49 -5.72 17.54
CA ASP A 18 -1.67 -4.86 17.58
C ASP A 18 -2.05 -4.38 18.99
N HIS A 19 -1.14 -4.55 19.96
CA HIS A 19 -1.34 -4.14 21.34
C HIS A 19 -1.38 -2.61 21.44
N LEU A 20 -2.44 -2.05 22.03
CA LEU A 20 -2.68 -0.60 22.07
C LEU A 20 -1.53 0.20 22.69
N ALA A 21 -0.85 -0.34 23.70
CA ALA A 21 0.32 0.33 24.30
C ALA A 21 1.49 0.47 23.31
N VAL A 22 1.74 -0.54 22.47
CA VAL A 22 2.80 -0.51 21.45
C VAL A 22 2.45 0.51 20.39
N LEU A 23 1.21 0.47 19.88
CA LEU A 23 0.72 1.42 18.89
C LEU A 23 0.76 2.87 19.40
N ARG A 24 0.46 3.09 20.68
CA ARG A 24 0.49 4.43 21.30
C ARG A 24 1.91 4.99 21.38
N VAL A 25 2.89 4.17 21.75
CA VAL A 25 4.30 4.58 21.74
C VAL A 25 4.72 4.97 20.32
N LEU A 26 4.40 4.15 19.31
CA LEU A 26 4.71 4.45 17.92
C LEU A 26 4.02 5.73 17.41
N ALA A 27 2.77 5.97 17.83
CA ALA A 27 2.03 7.19 17.49
C ALA A 27 2.71 8.44 18.08
N GLN A 28 3.22 8.37 19.32
CA GLN A 28 3.93 9.47 19.97
C GLN A 28 5.25 9.81 19.27
N GLU A 29 5.93 8.81 18.71
CA GLU A 29 7.11 8.99 17.85
C GLU A 29 6.77 9.44 16.42
N GLY A 30 5.49 9.63 16.12
CA GLY A 30 5.00 10.17 14.85
C GLY A 30 4.78 9.15 13.75
N ALA A 31 4.90 7.85 14.03
CA ALA A 31 4.63 6.80 13.04
C ALA A 31 3.15 6.76 12.62
N GLY A 32 2.93 6.31 11.40
CA GLY A 32 1.63 5.88 10.90
C GLY A 32 1.35 4.41 11.16
N ALA A 33 0.27 3.89 10.57
CA ALA A 33 -0.10 2.48 10.63
C ALA A 33 -0.36 1.92 9.23
N ASP A 34 0.20 0.76 8.93
CA ASP A 34 -0.21 -0.10 7.82
C ASP A 34 -1.14 -1.18 8.40
N VAL A 35 -2.41 -1.11 8.04
CA VAL A 35 -3.48 -1.98 8.54
C VAL A 35 -3.96 -2.92 7.45
N VAL A 36 -4.41 -4.12 7.83
CA VAL A 36 -4.97 -5.12 6.91
C VAL A 36 -6.42 -5.49 7.21
N SER A 37 -7.07 -4.81 8.15
CA SER A 37 -8.50 -4.97 8.43
C SER A 37 -9.11 -3.71 9.07
N GLY A 38 -10.45 -3.63 9.07
CA GLY A 38 -11.18 -2.60 9.81
C GLY A 38 -10.93 -2.67 11.32
N GLY A 39 -10.70 -3.86 11.88
CA GLY A 39 -10.35 -4.02 13.30
C GLY A 39 -9.01 -3.38 13.65
N GLU A 40 -8.00 -3.56 12.79
CA GLU A 40 -6.69 -2.91 12.95
C GLU A 40 -6.77 -1.40 12.74
N LEU A 41 -7.58 -0.93 11.78
CA LEU A 41 -7.87 0.50 11.60
C LEU A 41 -8.40 1.10 12.91
N LEU A 42 -9.45 0.51 13.49
CA LEU A 42 -10.06 1.00 14.73
C LEU A 42 -9.05 0.98 15.90
N ARG A 43 -8.19 -0.04 15.99
CA ARG A 43 -7.11 -0.08 17.00
C ARG A 43 -6.09 1.03 16.81
N ALA A 44 -5.65 1.29 15.59
CA ALA A 44 -4.74 2.38 15.27
C ALA A 44 -5.34 3.74 15.65
N ARG A 45 -6.62 3.96 15.34
CA ARG A 45 -7.35 5.17 15.76
C ARG A 45 -7.45 5.28 17.27
N ALA A 46 -7.81 4.20 17.98
CA ALA A 46 -7.88 4.17 19.44
C ALA A 46 -6.53 4.39 20.14
N ALA A 47 -5.42 4.04 19.46
CA ALA A 47 -4.07 4.32 19.94
C ALA A 47 -3.62 5.78 19.72
N GLY A 48 -4.40 6.58 18.97
CA GLY A 48 -4.13 7.99 18.69
C GLY A 48 -3.45 8.25 17.35
N ILE A 49 -3.33 7.25 16.47
CA ILE A 49 -2.73 7.44 15.14
C ILE A 49 -3.72 8.24 14.27
N PRO A 50 -3.33 9.40 13.69
CA PRO A 50 -4.20 10.17 12.80
C PRO A 50 -4.59 9.36 11.57
N ALA A 51 -5.86 9.44 11.13
CA ALA A 51 -6.33 8.72 9.94
C ALA A 51 -5.50 9.06 8.70
N SER A 52 -5.07 10.32 8.56
CA SER A 52 -4.16 10.78 7.51
C SER A 52 -2.76 10.14 7.52
N ARG A 53 -2.46 9.28 8.51
CA ARG A 53 -1.25 8.45 8.60
C ARG A 53 -1.59 6.95 8.66
N ILE A 54 -2.77 6.55 8.23
CA ILE A 54 -3.16 5.13 8.14
C ILE A 54 -3.23 4.74 6.66
N VAL A 55 -2.55 3.66 6.32
CA VAL A 55 -2.61 3.00 5.02
C VAL A 55 -3.35 1.67 5.20
N PHE A 56 -4.29 1.37 4.30
CA PHE A 56 -5.05 0.12 4.36
C PHE A 56 -4.63 -0.81 3.21
N SER A 57 -3.84 -1.83 3.57
CA SER A 57 -3.37 -2.91 2.70
C SER A 57 -4.25 -4.16 2.81
N GLY A 58 -3.94 -5.20 2.03
CA GLY A 58 -4.55 -6.52 2.19
C GLY A 58 -5.54 -6.87 1.09
N VAL A 59 -5.53 -8.14 0.70
CA VAL A 59 -6.44 -8.71 -0.30
C VAL A 59 -7.80 -9.00 0.34
N GLY A 60 -8.88 -8.64 -0.33
CA GLY A 60 -10.24 -8.99 0.10
C GLY A 60 -10.86 -8.06 1.15
N LYS A 61 -10.57 -6.75 1.08
CA LYS A 61 -11.26 -5.74 1.88
C LYS A 61 -12.77 -5.81 1.60
N SER A 62 -13.57 -5.90 2.65
CA SER A 62 -15.03 -5.94 2.55
C SER A 62 -15.62 -4.57 2.23
N HIS A 63 -16.88 -4.51 1.78
CA HIS A 63 -17.58 -3.25 1.51
C HIS A 63 -17.64 -2.36 2.77
N ASP A 64 -17.89 -2.96 3.93
CA ASP A 64 -17.95 -2.26 5.22
C ASP A 64 -16.58 -1.68 5.59
N GLU A 65 -15.50 -2.42 5.34
CA GLU A 65 -14.13 -1.96 5.57
C GLU A 65 -13.73 -0.82 4.63
N LEU A 66 -14.11 -0.91 3.35
CA LEU A 66 -13.89 0.18 2.39
C LEU A 66 -14.70 1.43 2.77
N GLY A 67 -15.97 1.25 3.18
CA GLY A 67 -16.81 2.34 3.68
C GLY A 67 -16.22 3.02 4.92
N LEU A 68 -15.74 2.24 5.89
CA LEU A 68 -15.06 2.75 7.08
C LEU A 68 -13.79 3.55 6.71
N ALA A 69 -12.96 3.02 5.81
CA ALA A 69 -11.73 3.68 5.37
C ALA A 69 -12.00 5.03 4.70
N LEU A 70 -13.06 5.12 3.90
CA LEU A 70 -13.51 6.34 3.25
C LEU A 70 -14.05 7.35 4.27
N ALA A 71 -14.92 6.90 5.18
CA ALA A 71 -15.52 7.76 6.21
C ALA A 71 -14.47 8.36 7.17
N GLU A 72 -13.44 7.60 7.52
CA GLU A 72 -12.31 8.07 8.35
C GLU A 72 -11.32 8.95 7.58
N ALA A 73 -11.42 9.02 6.25
CA ALA A 73 -10.50 9.74 5.37
C ALA A 73 -9.03 9.36 5.62
N ILE A 74 -8.74 8.05 5.56
CA ILE A 74 -7.38 7.54 5.79
C ILE A 74 -6.39 8.02 4.71
N ALA A 75 -5.08 7.84 4.94
CA ALA A 75 -4.03 8.35 4.07
C ALA A 75 -4.18 7.87 2.62
N HIS A 76 -4.34 6.55 2.44
CA HIS A 76 -4.72 5.90 1.19
C HIS A 76 -5.04 4.42 1.39
N ILE A 77 -5.72 3.83 0.40
CA ILE A 77 -5.99 2.39 0.31
C ILE A 77 -5.05 1.79 -0.74
N ALA A 78 -4.33 0.72 -0.40
CA ALA A 78 -3.54 -0.05 -1.35
C ALA A 78 -4.42 -1.10 -2.04
N VAL A 79 -4.78 -0.83 -3.28
CA VAL A 79 -5.65 -1.69 -4.11
C VAL A 79 -4.84 -2.83 -4.69
N GLU A 80 -5.34 -4.06 -4.56
CA GLU A 80 -4.62 -5.29 -4.89
C GLU A 80 -5.10 -5.94 -6.19
N SER A 81 -6.26 -5.55 -6.72
CA SER A 81 -6.82 -6.13 -7.94
C SER A 81 -7.63 -5.12 -8.77
N ALA A 82 -7.94 -5.48 -10.02
CA ALA A 82 -8.81 -4.67 -10.87
C ALA A 82 -10.26 -4.66 -10.36
N GLU A 83 -10.71 -5.76 -9.76
CA GLU A 83 -12.05 -5.92 -9.19
C GLU A 83 -12.21 -5.04 -7.95
N GLU A 84 -11.22 -5.03 -7.05
CA GLU A 84 -11.22 -4.14 -5.89
C GLU A 84 -11.25 -2.66 -6.31
N LEU A 85 -10.54 -2.30 -7.38
CA LEU A 85 -10.54 -0.94 -7.92
C LEU A 85 -11.94 -0.47 -8.32
N GLU A 86 -12.69 -1.32 -9.03
CA GLU A 86 -14.07 -1.03 -9.46
C GLU A 86 -15.03 -0.94 -8.28
N ILE A 87 -14.92 -1.88 -7.33
CA ILE A 87 -15.74 -1.88 -6.11
C ILE A 87 -15.49 -0.59 -5.32
N LEU A 88 -14.22 -0.22 -5.10
CA LEU A 88 -13.87 0.99 -4.36
C LEU A 88 -14.36 2.25 -5.08
N SER A 89 -14.24 2.32 -6.41
CA SER A 89 -14.81 3.44 -7.19
C SER A 89 -16.31 3.57 -6.98
N ALA A 90 -17.06 2.46 -7.05
CA ALA A 90 -18.50 2.46 -6.84
C ALA A 90 -18.89 2.90 -5.42
N VAL A 91 -18.21 2.36 -4.39
CA VAL A 91 -18.47 2.72 -2.98
C VAL A 91 -18.13 4.19 -2.73
N ALA A 92 -16.98 4.68 -3.22
CA ALA A 92 -16.57 6.06 -3.03
C ALA A 92 -17.53 7.03 -3.75
N ALA A 93 -17.90 6.74 -4.99
CA ALA A 93 -18.84 7.56 -5.75
C ALA A 93 -20.23 7.61 -5.09
N ALA A 94 -20.75 6.46 -4.63
CA ALA A 94 -22.03 6.39 -3.93
C ALA A 94 -22.04 7.18 -2.61
N ALA A 95 -20.90 7.20 -1.90
CA ALA A 95 -20.75 7.93 -0.65
C ALA A 95 -20.34 9.41 -0.83
N GLY A 96 -20.13 9.88 -2.06
CA GLY A 96 -19.66 11.25 -2.31
C GLY A 96 -18.22 11.52 -1.84
N HIS A 97 -17.42 10.47 -1.69
CA HIS A 97 -16.02 10.55 -1.28
C HIS A 97 -15.06 10.38 -2.46
N VAL A 98 -13.82 10.81 -2.26
CA VAL A 98 -12.70 10.53 -3.18
C VAL A 98 -11.67 9.68 -2.45
N ALA A 99 -11.56 8.42 -2.84
CA ALA A 99 -10.59 7.47 -2.32
C ALA A 99 -9.21 7.80 -2.85
N ARG A 100 -8.27 8.11 -1.94
CA ARG A 100 -6.85 8.18 -2.27
C ARG A 100 -6.31 6.76 -2.34
N ILE A 101 -5.65 6.39 -3.44
CA ILE A 101 -5.22 5.00 -3.63
C ILE A 101 -3.78 4.86 -4.10
N THR A 102 -3.19 3.71 -3.79
CA THR A 102 -2.04 3.16 -4.50
C THR A 102 -2.44 1.84 -5.15
N LEU A 103 -1.76 1.48 -6.24
CA LEU A 103 -1.87 0.13 -6.79
C LEU A 103 -0.72 -0.72 -6.23
N ARG A 104 -1.04 -1.79 -5.51
CA ARG A 104 -0.03 -2.75 -5.05
C ARG A 104 0.41 -3.58 -6.25
N VAL A 105 1.69 -3.50 -6.60
CA VAL A 105 2.25 -4.18 -7.77
C VAL A 105 3.19 -5.29 -7.37
N ASN A 106 3.16 -6.39 -8.13
CA ASN A 106 4.16 -7.44 -8.05
C ASN A 106 5.30 -7.09 -9.00
N PRO A 107 6.50 -6.75 -8.52
CA PRO A 107 7.60 -6.38 -9.38
C PRO A 107 8.20 -7.58 -10.13
N ASP A 108 7.74 -8.82 -9.87
CA ASP A 108 8.24 -10.07 -10.46
C ASP A 108 9.74 -10.24 -10.21
N VAL A 109 10.11 -10.12 -8.93
CA VAL A 109 11.48 -10.28 -8.43
C VAL A 109 11.46 -11.44 -7.45
N ASP A 110 12.36 -12.40 -7.63
CA ASP A 110 12.55 -13.48 -6.68
C ASP A 110 13.27 -12.93 -5.42
N ALA A 111 12.60 -13.02 -4.28
CA ALA A 111 13.12 -12.59 -2.99
C ALA A 111 14.00 -13.66 -2.31
N GLY A 112 14.09 -14.88 -2.86
CA GLY A 112 14.88 -15.97 -2.30
C GLY A 112 14.38 -16.48 -0.95
N THR A 113 13.15 -16.15 -0.57
CA THR A 113 12.49 -16.61 0.66
C THR A 113 11.75 -17.93 0.45
N HIS A 114 11.42 -18.66 1.54
CA HIS A 114 10.62 -19.89 1.46
C HIS A 114 9.36 -19.73 0.60
N GLU A 115 9.00 -20.75 -0.18
CA GLU A 115 7.86 -20.76 -1.13
C GLU A 115 6.52 -20.26 -0.55
N LYS A 116 6.31 -20.36 0.77
CA LYS A 116 5.10 -19.90 1.47
C LYS A 116 5.09 -18.39 1.80
N ILE A 117 6.21 -17.69 1.65
CA ILE A 117 6.42 -16.28 2.09
C ILE A 117 6.72 -15.34 0.90
N THR A 118 7.04 -15.88 -0.28
CA THR A 118 7.38 -15.11 -1.47
C THR A 118 6.14 -14.46 -2.09
N THR A 119 5.78 -13.25 -1.65
CA THR A 119 4.61 -12.48 -2.16
C THR A 119 4.84 -11.77 -3.50
N GLY A 120 6.04 -11.87 -4.08
CA GLY A 120 6.45 -11.06 -5.25
C GLY A 120 6.32 -11.72 -6.63
N LEU A 121 5.94 -13.00 -6.72
CA LEU A 121 5.82 -13.74 -8.00
C LEU A 121 4.43 -13.57 -8.64
N SER A 122 4.38 -13.61 -9.98
CA SER A 122 3.15 -13.43 -10.78
C SER A 122 2.01 -14.43 -10.51
N THR A 123 2.30 -15.56 -9.86
CA THR A 123 1.31 -16.58 -9.47
C THR A 123 0.68 -16.33 -8.10
N ASN A 124 1.11 -15.29 -7.38
CA ASN A 124 0.64 -15.06 -6.02
C ASN A 124 -0.65 -14.23 -6.00
N LYS A 125 -1.52 -14.52 -5.02
CA LYS A 125 -2.86 -13.89 -4.88
C LYS A 125 -2.82 -12.38 -4.56
N PHE A 126 -1.63 -11.85 -4.33
CA PHE A 126 -1.40 -10.49 -3.88
C PHE A 126 -0.99 -9.63 -5.06
N GLY A 127 -1.42 -8.38 -5.10
CA GLY A 127 -0.96 -7.38 -6.04
C GLY A 127 -1.37 -7.59 -7.50
N ILE A 128 -1.24 -6.51 -8.25
CA ILE A 128 -1.45 -6.43 -9.68
C ILE A 128 -0.14 -6.83 -10.39
N ALA A 129 -0.26 -7.70 -11.40
CA ALA A 129 0.88 -8.08 -12.23
C ALA A 129 1.53 -6.83 -12.88
N TYR A 130 2.86 -6.75 -12.83
CA TYR A 130 3.65 -5.60 -13.32
C TYR A 130 3.22 -5.12 -14.71
N ALA A 131 3.01 -6.06 -15.65
CA ALA A 131 2.65 -5.76 -17.03
C ALA A 131 1.29 -5.03 -17.17
N ARG A 132 0.36 -5.22 -16.22
CA ARG A 132 -0.97 -4.60 -16.23
C ARG A 132 -1.02 -3.30 -15.44
N ALA A 133 -0.02 -3.02 -14.61
CA ALA A 133 -0.07 -1.93 -13.65
C ALA A 133 -0.22 -0.55 -14.29
N ALA A 134 0.49 -0.27 -15.40
CA ALA A 134 0.41 1.02 -16.09
C ALA A 134 -0.94 1.27 -16.76
N GLU A 135 -1.58 0.22 -17.28
CA GLU A 135 -2.93 0.30 -17.85
C GLU A 135 -3.98 0.50 -16.76
N LEU A 136 -3.90 -0.29 -15.69
CA LEU A 136 -4.84 -0.20 -14.58
C LEU A 136 -4.72 1.14 -13.83
N TYR A 137 -3.53 1.71 -13.75
CA TYR A 137 -3.31 3.06 -13.20
C TYR A 137 -4.02 4.14 -14.04
N ALA A 138 -3.98 4.02 -15.37
CA ALA A 138 -4.70 4.93 -16.26
C ALA A 138 -6.22 4.79 -16.10
N ARG A 139 -6.71 3.56 -15.95
CA ARG A 139 -8.12 3.29 -15.63
C ARG A 139 -8.52 3.90 -14.29
N ALA A 140 -7.71 3.71 -13.25
CA ALA A 140 -7.93 4.29 -11.92
C ALA A 140 -8.06 5.81 -11.96
N ALA A 141 -7.27 6.49 -12.81
CA ALA A 141 -7.34 7.94 -12.99
C ALA A 141 -8.61 8.42 -13.71
N ALA A 142 -9.29 7.53 -14.45
CA ALA A 142 -10.52 7.84 -15.19
C ALA A 142 -11.80 7.45 -14.42
N LEU A 143 -11.68 6.63 -13.37
CA LEU A 143 -12.80 6.17 -12.56
C LEU A 143 -13.28 7.27 -11.59
N PRO A 144 -14.60 7.42 -11.40
CA PRO A 144 -15.14 8.38 -10.44
C PRO A 144 -14.79 7.98 -9.00
N GLY A 145 -14.65 8.97 -8.13
CA GLY A 145 -14.40 8.73 -6.71
C GLY A 145 -13.01 8.18 -6.39
N LEU A 146 -12.09 8.13 -7.35
CA LEU A 146 -10.71 7.69 -7.13
C LEU A 146 -9.69 8.81 -7.40
N HIS A 147 -8.63 8.82 -6.61
CA HIS A 147 -7.45 9.66 -6.78
C HIS A 147 -6.18 8.82 -6.63
N PRO A 148 -5.62 8.30 -7.72
CA PRO A 148 -4.42 7.48 -7.66
C PRO A 148 -3.19 8.34 -7.33
N LEU A 149 -2.44 7.93 -6.30
CA LEU A 149 -1.22 8.58 -5.81
C LEU A 149 0.04 7.94 -6.38
N GLY A 150 -0.01 6.63 -6.68
CA GLY A 150 1.15 5.88 -7.16
C GLY A 150 1.06 4.39 -6.86
N PHE A 151 2.20 3.81 -6.48
CA PHE A 151 2.37 2.36 -6.36
C PHE A 151 2.82 1.97 -4.97
N SER A 152 2.40 0.78 -4.54
CA SER A 152 2.91 0.11 -3.36
C SER A 152 3.48 -1.25 -3.74
N LEU A 153 4.41 -1.78 -2.95
CA LEU A 153 4.89 -3.15 -3.12
C LEU A 153 5.24 -3.78 -1.77
N HIS A 154 5.16 -5.11 -1.71
CA HIS A 154 5.69 -5.88 -0.59
C HIS A 154 6.20 -7.21 -1.13
N ILE A 155 7.53 -7.38 -1.10
CA ILE A 155 8.23 -8.46 -1.79
C ILE A 155 8.43 -9.72 -0.94
N GLY A 156 8.08 -9.67 0.35
CA GLY A 156 8.18 -10.78 1.29
C GLY A 156 8.56 -10.30 2.69
N SER A 157 8.83 -11.26 3.57
CA SER A 157 9.23 -11.01 4.96
C SER A 157 10.52 -11.77 5.30
N GLN A 158 11.23 -11.30 6.34
CA GLN A 158 12.49 -11.89 6.80
C GLN A 158 13.59 -11.90 5.72
N ILE A 159 13.60 -10.89 4.85
CA ILE A 159 14.60 -10.73 3.81
C ILE A 159 15.85 -10.10 4.43
N THR A 160 16.95 -10.84 4.44
CA THR A 160 18.24 -10.42 5.05
C THR A 160 19.24 -9.88 4.03
N SER A 161 18.89 -9.91 2.74
CA SER A 161 19.69 -9.34 1.65
C SER A 161 19.04 -8.09 1.07
N MET A 162 19.85 -7.08 0.75
CA MET A 162 19.37 -5.85 0.11
C MET A 162 19.18 -5.98 -1.42
N ALA A 163 19.64 -7.07 -2.03
CA ALA A 163 19.59 -7.24 -3.48
C ALA A 163 18.14 -7.32 -4.04
N PRO A 164 17.20 -8.08 -3.43
CA PRO A 164 15.82 -8.11 -3.89
C PRO A 164 15.12 -6.75 -3.83
N TYR A 165 15.36 -5.97 -2.76
CA TYR A 165 14.84 -4.61 -2.64
C TYR A 165 15.31 -3.69 -3.77
N ARG A 166 16.61 -3.72 -4.09
CA ARG A 166 17.15 -2.92 -5.21
C ARG A 166 16.51 -3.28 -6.54
N ALA A 167 16.38 -4.56 -6.84
CA ALA A 167 15.74 -5.03 -8.08
C ALA A 167 14.26 -4.61 -8.15
N ALA A 168 13.53 -4.77 -7.05
CA ALA A 168 12.12 -4.41 -6.97
C ALA A 168 11.89 -2.89 -7.12
N PHE A 169 12.69 -2.07 -6.44
CA PHE A 169 12.57 -0.62 -6.51
C PHE A 169 12.99 -0.07 -7.88
N ALA A 170 13.97 -0.70 -8.56
CA ALA A 170 14.31 -0.35 -9.93
C ALA A 170 13.12 -0.56 -10.89
N ARG A 171 12.44 -1.70 -10.78
CA ARG A 171 11.23 -2.01 -11.56
C ARG A 171 10.12 -0.99 -11.28
N VAL A 172 9.84 -0.68 -10.02
CA VAL A 172 8.82 0.33 -9.68
C VAL A 172 9.22 1.72 -10.21
N ALA A 173 10.50 2.09 -10.20
CA ALA A 173 10.96 3.35 -10.78
C ALA A 173 10.70 3.41 -12.30
N ASP A 174 10.91 2.31 -13.03
CA ASP A 174 10.58 2.22 -14.46
C ASP A 174 9.08 2.35 -14.71
N LEU A 175 8.25 1.70 -13.88
CA LEU A 175 6.80 1.83 -13.94
C LEU A 175 6.33 3.28 -13.69
N VAL A 176 6.90 3.96 -12.68
CA VAL A 176 6.62 5.38 -12.40
C VAL A 176 6.96 6.25 -13.61
N ARG A 177 8.13 6.03 -14.25
CA ARG A 177 8.51 6.76 -15.47
C ARG A 177 7.53 6.50 -16.61
N ALA A 178 7.15 5.25 -16.83
CA ALA A 178 6.20 4.87 -17.89
C ALA A 178 4.83 5.52 -17.72
N VAL A 179 4.32 5.58 -16.48
CA VAL A 179 3.04 6.24 -16.19
C VAL A 179 3.14 7.76 -16.33
N ARG A 180 4.22 8.38 -15.86
CA ARG A 180 4.44 9.83 -16.04
C ARG A 180 4.61 10.21 -17.51
N ALA A 181 5.23 9.35 -18.33
CA ALA A 181 5.33 9.55 -19.78
C ALA A 181 3.96 9.55 -20.49
N ARG A 182 2.93 8.96 -19.88
CA ARG A 182 1.52 9.03 -20.32
C ARG A 182 0.78 10.28 -19.80
N GLY A 183 1.47 11.20 -19.14
CA GLY A 183 0.89 12.44 -18.60
C GLY A 183 0.19 12.28 -17.25
N LEU A 184 0.28 11.11 -16.61
CA LEU A 184 -0.34 10.85 -15.31
C LEU A 184 0.61 11.21 -14.17
N ALA A 185 0.09 11.87 -13.13
CA ALA A 185 0.86 12.20 -11.95
C ALA A 185 1.10 10.96 -11.09
N VAL A 186 2.30 10.83 -10.53
CA VAL A 186 2.64 9.84 -9.50
C VAL A 186 3.41 10.57 -8.42
N SER A 187 2.88 10.62 -7.20
CA SER A 187 3.44 11.39 -6.09
C SER A 187 3.89 10.51 -4.91
N LEU A 188 3.54 9.22 -4.91
CA LEU A 188 3.82 8.31 -3.81
C LEU A 188 4.37 6.98 -4.32
N VAL A 189 5.40 6.47 -3.66
CA VAL A 189 5.82 5.08 -3.72
C VAL A 189 5.89 4.57 -2.29
N ASP A 190 5.08 3.56 -1.97
CA ASP A 190 5.18 2.83 -0.73
C ASP A 190 6.08 1.61 -0.95
N CYS A 191 7.23 1.60 -0.29
CA CYS A 191 8.27 0.58 -0.43
C CYS A 191 8.00 -0.71 0.36
N GLY A 192 6.94 -0.75 1.17
CA GLY A 192 6.57 -1.87 2.03
C GLY A 192 7.59 -2.18 3.12
N GLY A 193 7.38 -3.29 3.81
CA GLY A 193 8.27 -3.81 4.85
C GLY A 193 9.08 -5.04 4.43
N GLY A 194 9.39 -5.90 5.41
CA GLY A 194 9.95 -7.23 5.20
C GLY A 194 11.41 -7.41 5.55
N LEU A 195 12.11 -6.33 5.92
CA LEU A 195 13.51 -6.39 6.32
C LEU A 195 13.66 -7.27 7.55
N GLY A 196 14.45 -8.34 7.43
CA GLY A 196 14.61 -9.34 8.48
C GLY A 196 15.49 -8.89 9.65
N ILE A 197 15.35 -9.61 10.76
CA ILE A 197 16.22 -9.51 11.94
C ILE A 197 17.06 -10.77 12.11
N CYS A 198 18.14 -10.70 12.89
CA CYS A 198 18.82 -11.91 13.37
C CYS A 198 18.02 -12.49 14.53
N TYR A 199 17.51 -13.70 14.38
CA TYR A 199 16.84 -14.46 15.43
C TYR A 199 17.84 -15.09 16.42
#